data_AF-A0A9P1IEL4-F1
#
_entry.id   AF-A0A9P1IEL4-F1
#
_cell.length_a   1.000
_cell.length_b   1.000
_cell.length_c   1.000
_cell.angle_alpha   90.00
_cell.angle_beta   90.00
_cell.angle_gamma   90.00
#
_symmetry.space_group_name_H-M   'P 1'
#
loop_
_entity.id
_entity.type
_entity.pdbx_description
1 polymer ?
#
loop_
_entity_poly.entity_id
_entity_poly.type
_entity_poly.pdbx_seq_one_letter_code
_entity_poly.pdbx_strand_id
1 'polypeptide(L)'
;MKLEIVSFVVCLLFGFGFCSHQTCPMRSIIGCDKGFTYFQRNPTEKNNFTSEWCLGVFPQKHVTECEGREICQNLGATISMFENEEEFKEIDVNKYIYVFIDGYRMQRCHDRSSYREWKCQPLRSFQFRSSATDPTFTLSNWRADDPNYFEGKPEDEQHCISFSADGTIDVGCKGHEQINHVLCGKPPSHQYY
;
A
#
# COMPACT_ATOMS: atom_id res chain seq x y z
N MET A 1 -20.87 40.42 33.38
CA MET A 1 -20.04 39.20 33.26
C MET A 1 -18.60 39.68 33.22
N LYS A 2 -18.01 40.01 34.37
CA LYS A 2 -17.07 39.20 35.19
C LYS A 2 -15.88 38.69 34.36
N LEU A 3 -14.61 38.87 34.72
CA LEU A 3 -13.86 39.78 35.57
C LEU A 3 -12.39 39.47 35.17
N GLU A 4 -11.54 40.48 35.03
CA GLU A 4 -10.12 40.35 34.70
C GLU A 4 -9.32 39.50 35.71
N ILE A 5 -8.29 38.79 35.25
CA ILE A 5 -7.02 38.60 36.00
C ILE A 5 -5.85 38.58 35.01
N VAL A 6 -5.21 39.74 34.83
CA VAL A 6 -3.83 39.85 34.33
C VAL A 6 -2.91 39.48 35.50
N SER A 7 -2.29 38.31 35.43
CA SER A 7 -1.34 37.88 36.47
C SER A 7 0.06 38.37 36.12
N PHE A 8 0.45 39.52 36.69
CA PHE A 8 1.84 39.94 36.78
C PHE A 8 2.54 39.07 37.81
N VAL A 9 3.45 38.19 37.36
CA VAL A 9 4.35 37.47 38.27
C VAL A 9 5.50 38.41 38.63
N VAL A 10 5.38 39.02 39.81
CA VAL A 10 6.46 39.71 40.50
C VAL A 10 7.43 38.66 41.03
N CYS A 11 8.58 38.49 40.38
CA CYS A 11 9.70 37.71 40.89
C CYS A 11 10.39 38.47 42.02
N LEU A 12 9.85 38.36 43.24
CA LEU A 12 10.54 38.75 44.45
C LEU A 12 11.38 37.57 44.96
N LEU A 13 12.69 37.78 44.85
CA LEU A 13 13.82 37.18 45.56
C LEU A 13 13.45 36.43 46.86
N PHE A 14 13.14 35.14 46.80
CA PHE A 14 13.40 34.19 47.89
C PHE A 14 13.62 32.80 47.29
N GLY A 15 14.76 32.20 47.60
CA GLY A 15 15.18 30.93 47.02
C GLY A 15 14.26 29.79 47.39
N PHE A 16 13.58 29.21 46.40
CA PHE A 16 13.06 27.85 46.41
C PHE A 16 13.05 27.36 44.96
N GLY A 17 13.45 26.09 44.78
CA GLY A 17 13.79 25.50 43.49
C GLY A 17 12.72 25.66 42.41
N PHE A 18 13.17 26.06 41.23
CA PHE A 18 12.41 25.96 40.00
C PHE A 18 12.14 24.48 39.71
N CYS A 19 10.93 24.00 39.96
CA CYS A 19 10.39 22.92 39.15
C CYS A 19 10.06 23.53 37.78
N SER A 20 11.01 23.45 36.85
CA SER A 20 10.69 23.48 35.43
C SER A 20 9.60 22.45 35.19
N HIS A 21 8.44 22.87 34.68
CA HIS A 21 7.52 21.97 33.99
C HIS A 21 8.25 21.47 32.74
N GLN A 22 9.11 20.49 32.94
CA GLN A 22 9.71 19.69 31.88
C GLN A 22 8.59 18.80 31.37
N THR A 23 7.95 19.22 30.28
CA THR A 23 7.10 18.31 29.50
C THR A 23 8.02 17.18 29.05
N CYS A 24 7.93 16.02 29.70
CA CYS A 24 8.60 14.82 29.22
C CYS A 24 8.11 14.58 27.79
N PRO A 25 8.99 14.49 26.78
CA PRO A 25 8.54 14.12 25.44
C PRO A 25 7.93 12.72 25.54
N MET A 26 6.63 12.62 25.29
CA MET A 26 5.99 11.33 25.04
C MET A 26 6.76 10.67 23.90
N ARG A 27 7.39 9.53 24.20
CA ARG A 27 8.16 8.78 23.22
C ARG A 27 7.18 8.07 22.31
N SER A 28 6.89 8.63 21.13
CA SER A 28 6.08 7.93 20.13
C SER A 28 6.88 6.73 19.61
N ILE A 29 6.32 5.53 19.71
CA ILE A 29 6.86 4.37 19.02
C ILE A 29 6.27 4.40 17.61
N ILE A 30 7.14 4.52 16.59
CA ILE A 30 6.76 4.35 15.20
C ILE A 30 6.44 2.87 15.02
N GLY A 31 5.22 2.56 14.59
CA GLY A 31 4.78 1.18 14.43
C GLY A 31 3.61 1.03 13.47
N CYS A 32 3.37 -0.21 13.08
CA CYS A 32 2.23 -0.56 12.24
C CYS A 32 1.05 -1.02 13.10
N ASP A 33 -0.16 -0.68 12.65
CA ASP A 33 -1.38 -1.19 13.25
C ASP A 33 -1.44 -2.72 13.16
N LYS A 34 -2.26 -3.34 14.01
CA LYS A 34 -2.44 -4.79 14.02
C LYS A 34 -2.81 -5.31 12.62
N GLY A 35 -2.11 -6.36 12.19
CA GLY A 35 -2.30 -6.98 10.87
C GLY A 35 -1.45 -6.38 9.76
N PHE A 36 -0.64 -5.36 10.07
CA PHE A 36 0.37 -4.83 9.17
C PHE A 36 1.79 -5.12 9.68
N THR A 37 2.69 -5.41 8.75
CA THR A 37 4.13 -5.58 8.96
C THR A 37 4.85 -4.32 8.53
N TYR A 38 5.81 -3.89 9.35
CA TYR A 38 6.64 -2.72 9.09
C TYR A 38 7.79 -3.05 8.14
N PHE A 39 8.00 -2.19 7.15
CA PHE A 39 9.12 -2.25 6.23
C PHE A 39 9.84 -0.91 6.17
N GLN A 40 11.16 -0.99 6.20
CA GLN A 40 12.02 0.14 5.87
C GLN A 40 12.35 0.09 4.38
N ARG A 41 12.08 1.19 3.68
CA ARG A 41 12.31 1.34 2.24
C ARG A 41 13.47 2.28 1.96
N ASN A 42 14.05 2.15 0.78
CA ASN A 42 14.99 3.15 0.28
C ASN A 42 14.19 4.25 -0.44
N PRO A 43 14.23 5.51 0.00
CA PRO A 43 13.51 6.59 -0.65
C PRO A 43 14.05 6.84 -2.06
N THR A 44 13.16 6.80 -3.04
CA THR A 44 13.47 7.09 -4.44
C THR A 44 12.40 7.98 -5.07
N GLU A 45 12.68 8.57 -6.22
CA GLU A 45 11.67 9.32 -6.96
C GLU A 45 10.47 8.42 -7.35
N LYS A 46 10.71 7.14 -7.62
CA LYS A 46 9.69 6.19 -8.08
C LYS A 46 8.69 5.78 -7.00
N ASN A 47 9.10 5.78 -5.73
CA ASN A 47 8.22 5.51 -4.59
C ASN A 47 7.82 6.77 -3.83
N ASN A 48 7.93 7.94 -4.49
CA ASN A 48 7.62 9.25 -3.91
C ASN A 48 8.34 9.50 -2.57
N PHE A 49 9.61 9.09 -2.49
CA PHE A 49 10.47 9.19 -1.31
C PHE A 49 9.91 8.52 -0.05
N THR A 50 9.10 7.47 -0.21
CA THR A 50 8.58 6.69 0.91
C THR A 50 9.72 5.90 1.58
N SER A 51 10.02 6.20 2.84
CA SER A 51 11.09 5.55 3.63
C SER A 51 10.59 4.45 4.56
N GLU A 52 9.32 4.51 4.93
CA GLU A 52 8.71 3.61 5.91
C GLU A 52 7.31 3.27 5.42
N TRP A 53 6.96 1.98 5.43
CA TRP A 53 5.68 1.52 4.93
C TRP A 53 5.18 0.31 5.71
N CYS A 54 3.89 0.27 5.95
CA CYS A 54 3.21 -0.84 6.60
C CYS A 54 2.39 -1.59 5.55
N LEU A 55 2.62 -2.90 5.40
CA LEU A 55 1.89 -3.76 4.47
C LEU A 55 1.13 -4.85 5.21
N GLY A 56 -0.06 -5.21 4.72
CA GLY A 56 -0.86 -6.30 5.30
C GLY A 56 -1.79 -6.93 4.27
N VAL A 57 -2.03 -8.24 4.41
CA VAL A 57 -2.92 -9.00 3.54
C VAL A 57 -4.22 -9.29 4.28
N PHE A 58 -5.34 -8.92 3.67
CA PHE A 58 -6.65 -8.99 4.31
C PHE A 58 -7.60 -9.88 3.52
N PRO A 59 -8.27 -10.85 4.16
CA PRO A 59 -9.17 -11.77 3.48
C PRO A 59 -10.52 -11.13 3.15
N GLN A 60 -11.15 -11.62 2.10
CA GLN A 60 -12.53 -11.31 1.70
C GLN A 60 -13.11 -12.46 0.88
N LYS A 61 -14.43 -12.63 0.90
CA LYS A 61 -15.09 -13.71 0.15
C LYS A 61 -14.82 -13.66 -1.36
N HIS A 62 -14.82 -12.45 -1.92
CA HIS A 62 -14.46 -12.15 -3.30
C HIS A 62 -13.96 -10.71 -3.33
N VAL A 63 -12.87 -10.44 -4.04
CA VAL A 63 -12.29 -9.10 -4.14
C VAL A 63 -12.41 -8.63 -5.59
N THR A 64 -13.42 -7.80 -5.83
CA THR A 64 -13.36 -6.85 -6.95
C THR A 64 -12.44 -5.68 -6.61
N GLU A 65 -12.04 -4.90 -7.62
CA GLU A 65 -11.34 -3.63 -7.39
C GLU A 65 -12.04 -2.76 -6.33
N CYS A 66 -13.35 -2.55 -6.50
CA CYS A 66 -14.12 -1.66 -5.64
C CYS A 66 -14.12 -2.14 -4.19
N GLU A 67 -14.31 -3.44 -3.99
CA GLU A 67 -14.29 -4.06 -2.66
C GLU A 67 -12.88 -4.03 -2.04
N GLY A 68 -11.84 -4.34 -2.81
CA GLY A 68 -10.45 -4.27 -2.34
C GLY A 68 -10.09 -2.86 -1.87
N ARG A 69 -10.54 -1.84 -2.60
CA ARG A 69 -10.36 -0.44 -2.22
C ARG A 69 -11.11 -0.11 -0.93
N GLU A 70 -12.37 -0.51 -0.83
CA GLU A 70 -13.19 -0.26 0.36
C GLU A 70 -12.56 -0.90 1.61
N ILE A 71 -12.07 -2.14 1.49
CA ILE A 71 -11.37 -2.85 2.56
C ILE A 71 -10.15 -2.06 3.04
N CYS A 72 -9.25 -1.66 2.13
CA CYS A 72 -8.07 -0.92 2.53
C CYS A 72 -8.43 0.46 3.11
N GLN A 73 -9.42 1.15 2.54
CA GLN A 73 -9.87 2.45 3.04
C GLN A 73 -10.43 2.37 4.47
N ASN A 74 -11.19 1.32 4.79
CA ASN A 74 -11.70 1.08 6.14
C ASN A 74 -10.57 0.84 7.16
N LEU A 75 -9.37 0.45 6.71
CA LEU A 75 -8.17 0.27 7.52
C LEU A 75 -7.26 1.51 7.55
N GLY A 76 -7.70 2.63 6.97
CA GLY A 76 -6.87 3.84 6.79
C GLY A 76 -5.70 3.61 5.84
N ALA A 77 -5.85 2.69 4.89
CA ALA A 77 -4.83 2.26 3.95
C ALA A 77 -5.28 2.42 2.49
N THR A 78 -4.35 2.22 1.56
CA THR A 78 -4.64 2.07 0.13
C THR A 78 -4.32 0.66 -0.31
N ILE A 79 -4.87 0.21 -1.44
CA ILE A 79 -4.35 -1.00 -2.10
C ILE A 79 -2.87 -0.73 -2.43
N SER A 80 -2.03 -1.72 -2.19
CA SER A 80 -0.57 -1.63 -2.38
C SER A 80 -0.05 -2.78 -3.23
N MET A 81 1.23 -2.73 -3.52
CA MET A 81 2.04 -3.79 -4.12
C MET A 81 3.35 -3.94 -3.33
N PHE A 82 4.17 -4.92 -3.69
CA PHE A 82 5.52 -5.08 -3.12
C PHE A 82 6.53 -4.23 -3.90
N GLU A 83 7.38 -3.51 -3.17
CA GLU A 83 8.47 -2.71 -3.72
C GLU A 83 9.70 -3.55 -4.07
N ASN A 84 9.91 -4.64 -3.34
CA ASN A 84 11.11 -5.45 -3.43
C ASN A 84 10.88 -6.89 -2.95
N GLU A 85 11.89 -7.74 -3.13
CA GLU A 85 11.85 -9.16 -2.80
C GLU A 85 11.71 -9.45 -1.30
N GLU A 86 12.22 -8.55 -0.44
CA GLU A 86 12.14 -8.71 1.01
C GLU A 86 10.68 -8.61 1.49
N GLU A 87 9.95 -7.57 1.05
CA GLU A 87 8.53 -7.42 1.37
C GLU A 87 7.69 -8.61 0.91
N PHE A 88 7.98 -9.09 -0.30
CA PHE A 88 7.30 -10.23 -0.89
C PHE A 88 7.54 -11.52 -0.08
N LYS A 89 8.78 -11.78 0.36
CA LYS A 89 9.13 -12.96 1.16
C LYS A 89 8.54 -12.92 2.56
N GLU A 90 8.57 -11.75 3.21
CA GLU A 90 8.10 -11.61 4.59
C GLU A 90 6.57 -11.77 4.71
N ILE A 91 5.82 -11.32 3.69
CA ILE A 91 4.35 -11.42 3.67
C ILE A 91 3.83 -12.80 3.25
N ASP A 92 4.73 -13.72 2.86
CA ASP A 92 4.47 -15.13 2.51
C ASP A 92 3.16 -15.32 1.74
N VAL A 93 3.09 -14.68 0.56
CA VAL A 93 1.88 -14.71 -0.27
C VAL A 93 1.55 -16.09 -0.83
N ASN A 94 2.49 -17.03 -0.78
CA ASN A 94 2.31 -18.42 -1.23
C ASN A 94 1.23 -19.17 -0.42
N LYS A 95 0.83 -18.63 0.74
CA LYS A 95 -0.31 -19.10 1.53
C LYS A 95 -1.67 -18.81 0.88
N TYR A 96 -1.72 -17.88 -0.07
CA TYR A 96 -2.94 -17.42 -0.71
C TYR A 96 -2.91 -17.81 -2.18
N ILE A 97 -4.07 -18.24 -2.72
CA ILE A 97 -4.16 -18.64 -4.13
C ILE A 97 -3.94 -17.41 -5.02
N TYR A 98 -4.67 -16.33 -4.72
CA TYR A 98 -4.51 -15.03 -5.36
C TYR A 98 -4.65 -13.89 -4.37
N VAL A 99 -3.78 -12.89 -4.49
CA VAL A 99 -3.82 -11.64 -3.71
C VAL A 99 -3.97 -10.47 -4.66
N PHE A 100 -5.05 -9.71 -4.51
CA PHE A 100 -5.27 -8.48 -5.25
C PHE A 100 -4.25 -7.42 -4.84
N ILE A 101 -3.61 -6.78 -5.82
CA ILE A 101 -2.62 -5.71 -5.59
C ILE A 101 -2.95 -4.49 -6.45
N ASP A 102 -2.27 -3.39 -6.16
CA ASP A 102 -2.45 -2.17 -6.93
C ASP A 102 -1.87 -2.31 -8.34
N GLY A 103 -2.63 -1.87 -9.34
CA GLY A 103 -2.25 -1.96 -10.73
C GLY A 103 -3.46 -2.19 -11.63
N TYR A 104 -3.70 -1.24 -12.52
CA TYR A 104 -4.83 -1.25 -13.44
C TYR A 104 -4.35 -1.04 -14.85
N ARG A 105 -4.83 -1.85 -15.77
CA ARG A 105 -4.51 -1.67 -17.17
C ARG A 105 -5.10 -0.34 -17.65
N MET A 106 -4.26 0.51 -18.24
CA MET A 106 -4.68 1.78 -18.80
C MET A 106 -5.72 1.55 -19.91
N GLN A 107 -6.74 2.40 -19.99
CA GLN A 107 -7.86 2.27 -20.95
C GLN A 107 -7.38 2.07 -22.40
N ARG A 108 -6.35 2.81 -22.82
CA ARG A 108 -5.75 2.71 -24.16
C ARG A 108 -5.10 1.35 -24.48
N CYS A 109 -4.93 0.50 -23.47
CA CYS A 109 -4.33 -0.81 -23.58
C CYS A 109 -5.36 -1.92 -23.32
N HIS A 110 -6.66 -1.61 -23.29
CA HIS A 110 -7.70 -2.63 -23.12
C HIS A 110 -7.89 -3.46 -24.39
N ASP A 111 -7.69 -2.85 -25.56
CA ASP A 111 -7.93 -3.51 -26.84
C ASP A 111 -6.81 -4.49 -27.22
N ARG A 112 -7.18 -5.66 -27.75
CA ARG A 112 -6.22 -6.68 -28.17
C ARG A 112 -5.22 -6.25 -29.23
N SER A 113 -5.65 -5.38 -30.13
CA SER A 113 -4.79 -4.81 -31.15
C SER A 113 -3.67 -3.95 -30.58
N SER A 114 -3.87 -3.32 -29.41
CA SER A 114 -2.95 -2.34 -28.86
C SER A 114 -1.77 -2.96 -28.10
N TYR A 115 -1.79 -4.25 -27.75
CA TYR A 115 -0.68 -4.90 -27.01
C TYR A 115 0.65 -4.93 -27.77
N ARG A 116 0.60 -4.91 -29.11
CA ARG A 116 1.81 -4.80 -29.94
C ARG A 116 2.36 -3.39 -29.97
N GLU A 117 1.61 -2.40 -29.50
CA GLU A 117 2.10 -1.04 -29.36
C GLU A 117 3.12 -0.98 -28.22
N TRP A 118 4.19 -0.24 -28.44
CA TRP A 118 5.23 -0.05 -27.44
C TRP A 118 4.71 0.56 -26.12
N LYS A 119 3.58 1.29 -26.18
CA LYS A 119 2.94 1.93 -25.02
C LYS A 119 2.16 0.95 -24.15
N CYS A 120 1.84 -0.23 -24.68
CA CYS A 120 1.07 -1.26 -23.97
C CYS A 120 1.92 -2.50 -23.67
N GLN A 121 3.24 -2.32 -23.61
CA GLN A 121 4.17 -3.32 -23.10
C GLN A 121 3.98 -3.52 -21.58
N PRO A 122 4.48 -4.63 -21.00
CA PRO A 122 4.17 -5.01 -19.62
C PRO A 122 4.48 -3.92 -18.58
N LEU A 123 5.62 -3.23 -18.74
CA LEU A 123 6.05 -2.16 -17.84
C LEU A 123 5.29 -0.82 -18.02
N ARG A 124 4.41 -0.71 -19.02
CA ARG A 124 3.80 0.58 -19.45
C ARG A 124 2.29 0.52 -19.65
N SER A 125 1.73 -0.68 -19.63
CA SER A 125 0.30 -0.92 -19.82
C SER A 125 -0.53 -0.71 -18.57
N PHE A 126 0.12 -0.58 -17.39
CA PHE A 126 -0.54 -0.44 -16.11
C PHE A 126 -0.28 0.93 -15.48
N GLN A 127 -1.30 1.43 -14.77
CA GLN A 127 -1.25 2.58 -13.90
C GLN A 127 -1.52 2.15 -12.46
N PHE A 128 -0.92 2.86 -11.52
CA PHE A 128 -0.97 2.55 -10.09
C PHE A 128 -1.61 3.72 -9.34
N ARG A 129 -2.37 3.42 -8.31
CA ARG A 129 -3.03 4.44 -7.49
C ARG A 129 -2.14 4.90 -6.35
N SER A 130 -1.40 3.97 -5.75
CA SER A 130 -0.40 4.29 -4.74
C SER A 130 0.87 4.78 -5.41
N SER A 131 1.26 6.01 -5.11
CA SER A 131 2.57 6.55 -5.48
C SER A 131 3.67 6.16 -4.47
N ALA A 132 3.30 5.46 -3.39
CA ALA A 132 4.21 5.16 -2.28
C ALA A 132 5.11 3.94 -2.54
N THR A 133 4.91 3.23 -3.66
CA THR A 133 5.63 2.00 -3.98
C THR A 133 6.19 2.07 -5.39
N ASP A 134 7.47 1.74 -5.57
CA ASP A 134 8.05 1.52 -6.90
C ASP A 134 7.51 0.20 -7.51
N PRO A 135 6.79 0.24 -8.66
CA PRO A 135 6.22 -0.96 -9.25
C PRO A 135 7.25 -1.86 -9.95
N THR A 136 8.52 -1.44 -10.05
CA THR A 136 9.55 -2.15 -10.83
C THR A 136 9.69 -3.63 -10.42
N PHE A 137 9.74 -3.92 -9.13
CA PHE A 137 9.82 -5.30 -8.64
C PHE A 137 8.57 -6.09 -9.02
N THR A 138 7.39 -5.60 -8.67
CA THR A 138 6.11 -6.26 -8.97
C THR A 138 6.01 -6.59 -10.46
N LEU A 139 6.27 -5.61 -11.34
CA LEU A 139 6.17 -5.77 -12.79
C LEU A 139 7.32 -6.57 -13.43
N SER A 140 8.33 -7.00 -12.67
CA SER A 140 9.36 -7.91 -13.17
C SER A 140 8.99 -9.40 -13.00
N ASN A 141 7.92 -9.69 -12.26
CA ASN A 141 7.54 -11.04 -11.86
C ASN A 141 6.31 -11.58 -12.62
N TRP A 142 6.14 -11.23 -13.90
CA TRP A 142 5.03 -11.75 -14.69
C TRP A 142 5.04 -13.27 -14.79
N ARG A 143 3.85 -13.86 -14.73
CA ARG A 143 3.66 -15.25 -15.15
C ARG A 143 4.07 -15.39 -16.63
N ALA A 144 4.45 -16.61 -17.03
CA ALA A 144 4.73 -16.88 -18.43
C ALA A 144 3.56 -16.42 -19.33
N ASP A 145 3.90 -15.76 -20.43
CA ASP A 145 2.98 -15.18 -21.43
C ASP A 145 2.12 -13.98 -20.97
N ASP A 146 2.03 -13.70 -19.66
CA ASP A 146 1.43 -12.48 -19.14
C ASP A 146 2.30 -11.24 -19.36
N PRO A 147 1.71 -10.03 -19.36
CA PRO A 147 0.29 -9.68 -19.28
C PRO A 147 -0.43 -9.77 -20.63
N ASN A 148 0.14 -10.45 -21.63
CA ASN A 148 -0.37 -10.43 -23.00
C ASN A 148 -0.97 -11.78 -23.42
N TYR A 149 -1.29 -12.63 -22.45
CA TYR A 149 -1.87 -13.95 -22.68
C TYR A 149 -3.41 -13.87 -22.65
N PHE A 150 -4.04 -14.21 -23.79
CA PHE A 150 -5.47 -14.02 -24.03
C PHE A 150 -6.21 -15.33 -24.33
N GLU A 151 -5.72 -16.49 -23.89
CA GLU A 151 -6.40 -17.76 -24.19
C GLU A 151 -7.83 -17.77 -23.61
N GLY A 152 -8.80 -17.40 -24.44
CA GLY A 152 -10.23 -17.46 -24.14
C GLY A 152 -10.75 -16.43 -23.13
N LYS A 153 -9.89 -15.67 -22.44
CA LYS A 153 -10.32 -14.63 -21.48
C LYS A 153 -10.98 -13.46 -22.25
N PRO A 154 -12.21 -13.04 -21.89
CA PRO A 154 -12.83 -11.83 -22.41
C PRO A 154 -11.95 -10.60 -22.16
N GLU A 155 -11.99 -9.63 -23.08
CA GLU A 155 -11.19 -8.40 -22.98
C GLU A 155 -11.53 -7.59 -21.71
N ASP A 156 -12.75 -7.69 -21.20
CA ASP A 156 -13.22 -6.98 -20.00
C ASP A 156 -12.76 -7.60 -18.67
N GLU A 157 -12.07 -8.74 -18.72
CA GLU A 157 -11.59 -9.45 -17.53
C GLU A 157 -10.14 -9.10 -17.16
N GLN A 158 -9.36 -8.54 -18.10
CA GLN A 158 -7.91 -8.35 -17.98
C GLN A 158 -7.46 -6.92 -17.58
N HIS A 159 -8.20 -6.28 -16.68
CA HIS A 159 -7.98 -4.88 -16.33
C HIS A 159 -7.15 -4.62 -15.08
N CYS A 160 -6.75 -5.65 -14.34
CA CYS A 160 -6.00 -5.50 -13.10
C CYS A 160 -5.02 -6.64 -12.90
N ILE A 161 -4.20 -6.53 -11.86
CA ILE A 161 -3.17 -7.52 -11.53
C ILE A 161 -3.37 -8.11 -10.14
N SER A 162 -2.90 -9.34 -9.97
CA SER A 162 -2.87 -10.05 -8.69
C SER A 162 -1.57 -10.86 -8.58
N PHE A 163 -1.11 -11.11 -7.35
CA PHE A 163 -0.09 -12.13 -7.11
C PHE A 163 -0.74 -13.50 -7.02
N SER A 164 -0.10 -14.48 -7.65
CA SER A 164 -0.40 -15.90 -7.54
C SER A 164 0.46 -16.55 -6.46
N ALA A 165 0.02 -17.72 -5.97
CA ALA A 165 0.72 -18.52 -4.98
C ALA A 165 2.13 -19.00 -5.41
N ASP A 166 2.44 -18.96 -6.70
CA ASP A 166 3.76 -19.27 -7.26
C ASP A 166 4.71 -18.05 -7.28
N GLY A 167 4.27 -16.92 -6.75
CA GLY A 167 5.02 -15.69 -6.67
C GLY A 167 5.08 -14.88 -7.96
N THR A 168 4.32 -15.29 -8.97
CA THR A 168 4.15 -14.53 -10.21
C THR A 168 2.96 -13.59 -10.13
N ILE A 169 2.94 -12.57 -10.99
CA ILE A 169 1.76 -11.73 -11.21
C ILE A 169 0.97 -12.20 -12.43
N ASP A 170 -0.35 -12.27 -12.27
CA ASP A 170 -1.35 -12.66 -13.27
C ASP A 170 -2.27 -11.47 -13.54
N VAL A 171 -2.83 -11.41 -14.75
CA VAL A 171 -3.82 -10.41 -15.13
C VAL A 171 -5.23 -10.99 -15.04
N GLY A 172 -6.06 -10.38 -14.21
CA GLY A 172 -7.47 -10.74 -14.11
C GLY A 172 -8.15 -10.25 -12.83
N CYS A 173 -9.22 -9.47 -12.96
CA CYS A 173 -10.08 -9.07 -11.82
C CYS A 173 -11.43 -9.77 -11.81
N LYS A 174 -11.92 -10.10 -13.01
CA LYS A 174 -13.17 -10.80 -13.24
C LYS A 174 -12.81 -12.18 -13.78
N GLY A 175 -13.52 -13.22 -13.34
CA GLY A 175 -13.26 -14.60 -13.73
C GLY A 175 -12.42 -15.40 -12.73
N HIS A 176 -11.62 -14.76 -11.88
CA HIS A 176 -11.01 -15.42 -10.74
C HIS A 176 -11.98 -15.37 -9.54
N GLU A 177 -12.90 -16.33 -9.46
CA GLU A 177 -13.69 -16.60 -8.24
C GLU A 177 -12.81 -16.82 -6.99
N GLN A 178 -11.49 -16.89 -7.17
CA GLN A 178 -10.48 -17.23 -6.18
C GLN A 178 -9.66 -16.03 -5.65
N ILE A 179 -9.86 -14.79 -6.15
CA ILE A 179 -9.25 -13.62 -5.51
C ILE A 179 -10.02 -13.33 -4.24
N ASN A 180 -9.47 -13.79 -3.13
CA ASN A 180 -10.06 -13.73 -1.80
C ASN A 180 -9.19 -12.98 -0.79
N HIS A 181 -8.13 -12.30 -1.26
CA HIS A 181 -7.26 -11.47 -0.43
C HIS A 181 -6.90 -10.18 -1.16
N VAL A 182 -6.65 -9.13 -0.40
CA VAL A 182 -6.12 -7.86 -0.91
C VAL A 182 -4.92 -7.42 -0.10
N LEU A 183 -3.89 -6.92 -0.78
CA LEU A 183 -2.73 -6.29 -0.16
C LEU A 183 -3.01 -4.81 0.06
N CYS A 184 -3.02 -4.40 1.33
CA CYS A 184 -3.17 -3.01 1.73
C CYS A 184 -1.85 -2.45 2.25
N GLY A 185 -1.62 -1.15 2.03
CA GLY A 185 -0.44 -0.43 2.48
C GLY A 185 -0.75 0.95 3.04
N LYS A 186 -0.01 1.38 4.05
CA LYS A 186 -0.12 2.73 4.65
C LYS A 186 1.18 3.18 5.32
N PRO A 187 1.34 4.49 5.60
CA PRO A 187 2.41 4.97 6.48
C PRO A 187 2.30 4.36 7.89
N PRO A 188 3.41 4.26 8.63
CA PRO A 188 3.37 3.94 10.05
C PRO A 188 2.53 4.91 10.86
N SER A 189 1.93 4.40 11.93
CA SER A 189 1.20 5.20 12.90
C SER A 189 2.12 5.61 14.06
N HIS A 190 1.91 6.82 14.59
CA HIS A 190 2.51 7.20 15.87
C HIS A 190 1.62 6.67 17.00
N GLN A 191 2.11 5.68 17.75
CA GLN A 191 1.45 5.26 18.98
C GLN A 191 2.01 6.09 20.14
N TYR A 192 1.14 6.90 20.74
CA TYR A 192 1.44 7.65 21.97
C TYR A 192 1.04 6.78 23.16
N TYR A 193 2.00 6.44 24.01
CA TYR A 193 1.79 5.76 25.30
C TYR A 193 2.02 6.74 26.44
#